data_AF-N9S8Z5-F1
#
_entry.id   AF-N9S8Z5-F1
#
_cell.length_a   1.000
_cell.length_b   1.000
_cell.length_c   1.000
_cell.angle_alpha   90.00
_cell.angle_beta   90.00
_cell.angle_gamma   90.00
#
_symmetry.space_group_name_H-M   'P 1'
#
loop_
_entity.id
_entity.type
_entity.pdbx_description
1 polymer ?
#
loop_
_entity_poly.entity_id
_entity_poly.type
_entity_poly.pdbx_seq_one_letter_code
_entity_poly.pdbx_strand_id
1 'polypeptide(L)'
;MVKAIEKATERGEQVTLAQFSHKEGCSGCDRADIDKFKKRYKGDKYCSTCYARIFKKRACPKCGEYARLPKNDDQAICNECIKKQPCIRCNQTKKPIGTLTEYGVVCNSCSVYFRPIERCERCDTPSQKLTHISRFGDDLRVCPKCSTRDYETCPSCHKYRLLEQDDTGAKICKKCRNNAKKKCKQCDVLIPAGCPDLCNNCYWHKNLWEKARRNIKAFQSQHLQAQYEQYLIWLEDEVGANKAALYINKHTHFFIKTEELWLDAIPTAEQLLAVLRTSGLRKFELVASWLDEAHHIKVALEDKDFCSQQDQIEKLISSLPHPSTAYDVVISYKDELDIKMKDGKTSIRSIKLAIKPAVALMHYVCASGATLPNLNHIKAYLIDFSGQAAALTGFINFLNKNFDTSIDYLAFKKSKNFNEKRKNKVEKEIVQWVDKPLENKEDVLNWVKNGLRYFHNVSYVESLKVKFEMITEADDGYEILLQNHSYWLPKNTGDLKR
;
A
#
# COMPACT_ATOMS: atom_id res chain seq x y z
N MET A 1 25.47 -3.26 -3.96
CA MET A 1 25.11 -3.13 -2.52
C MET A 1 23.90 -4.00 -2.19
N VAL A 2 22.75 -3.87 -2.89
CA VAL A 2 21.58 -4.76 -2.70
C VAL A 2 21.92 -6.25 -2.94
N LYS A 3 22.61 -6.56 -4.06
CA LYS A 3 23.05 -7.93 -4.38
C LYS A 3 24.13 -8.51 -3.45
N ALA A 4 24.79 -7.69 -2.62
CA ALA A 4 25.77 -8.16 -1.64
C ALA A 4 25.14 -8.44 -0.28
N ILE A 5 23.99 -7.81 0.00
CA ILE A 5 23.20 -8.00 1.23
C ILE A 5 22.32 -9.25 1.09
N GLU A 6 21.76 -9.52 -0.09
CA GLU A 6 20.98 -10.74 -0.37
C GLU A 6 21.79 -12.02 -0.14
N LYS A 7 23.06 -12.07 -0.59
CA LYS A 7 23.95 -13.23 -0.42
C LYS A 7 24.43 -13.50 1.02
N ALA A 8 24.30 -12.53 1.93
CA ALA A 8 24.67 -12.69 3.33
C ALA A 8 23.50 -13.22 4.18
N THR A 9 22.26 -12.94 3.77
CA THR A 9 21.05 -13.34 4.49
C THR A 9 20.75 -14.84 4.35
N GLU A 10 21.18 -15.47 3.25
CA GLU A 10 21.01 -16.92 2.99
C GLU A 10 21.93 -17.82 3.85
N ARG A 11 22.91 -17.26 4.58
CA ARG A 11 23.85 -18.03 5.42
C ARG A 11 23.61 -17.95 6.93
N GLY A 12 22.54 -17.27 7.37
CA GLY A 12 22.19 -17.20 8.79
C GLY A 12 23.22 -16.49 9.69
N GLU A 13 24.21 -15.81 9.13
CA GLU A 13 25.17 -15.00 9.89
C GLU A 13 24.56 -13.63 10.19
N GLN A 14 24.37 -13.33 11.48
CA GLN A 14 24.14 -11.96 11.93
C GLN A 14 25.37 -11.13 11.56
N VAL A 15 25.26 -10.29 10.53
CA VAL A 15 26.25 -9.25 10.25
C VAL A 15 26.08 -8.16 11.31
N THR A 16 26.55 -8.43 12.52
CA THR A 16 26.92 -7.37 13.45
C THR A 16 28.07 -6.60 12.80
N LEU A 17 27.87 -5.32 12.52
CA LEU A 17 28.93 -4.36 12.24
C LEU A 17 29.84 -4.30 13.48
N ALA A 18 30.72 -5.29 13.59
CA ALA A 18 31.66 -5.45 14.67
C ALA A 18 32.65 -4.27 14.63
N GLN A 19 32.60 -3.47 15.70
CA GLN A 19 33.75 -2.86 16.35
C GLN A 19 34.83 -2.31 15.40
N PHE A 20 34.58 -1.16 14.78
CA PHE A 20 35.69 -0.28 14.45
C PHE A 20 36.24 0.28 15.77
N SER A 21 37.28 -0.35 16.31
CA SER A 21 38.10 0.29 17.33
C SER A 21 38.70 1.55 16.71
N HIS A 22 38.19 2.71 17.13
CA HIS A 22 38.88 3.95 16.85
C HIS A 22 40.19 3.90 17.65
N LYS A 23 41.34 3.68 17.00
CA LYS A 23 42.63 3.91 17.65
C LYS A 23 42.61 5.34 18.22
N GLU A 24 42.69 5.43 19.55
CA GLU A 24 42.66 6.72 20.25
C GLU A 24 43.95 7.53 20.01
N GLY A 25 45.02 6.86 19.56
CA GLY A 25 46.31 7.46 19.22
C GLY A 25 46.56 7.75 17.73
N CYS A 26 47.79 8.20 17.43
CA CYS A 26 48.24 8.46 16.06
C CYS A 26 48.56 7.17 15.31
N SER A 27 47.89 6.91 14.18
CA SER A 27 48.08 5.71 13.35
C SER A 27 49.49 5.57 12.75
N GLY A 28 50.34 6.59 12.86
CA GLY A 28 51.73 6.54 12.40
C GLY A 28 52.78 6.26 13.48
N CYS A 29 52.46 6.45 14.77
CA CYS A 29 53.42 6.27 15.87
C CYS A 29 52.81 5.74 17.17
N ASP A 30 51.54 5.35 17.13
CA ASP A 30 50.71 4.78 18.20
C ASP A 30 50.65 5.54 19.53
N ARG A 31 51.23 6.75 19.61
CA ARG A 31 51.09 7.64 20.77
C ARG A 31 49.64 8.04 20.97
N ALA A 32 49.13 7.84 22.19
CA ALA A 32 47.79 8.24 22.62
C ALA A 32 47.73 9.70 23.09
N ASP A 33 48.81 10.20 23.69
CA ASP A 33 48.89 11.56 24.28
C ASP A 33 49.17 12.63 23.20
N ILE A 34 48.14 12.98 22.43
CA ILE A 34 48.23 14.01 21.39
C ILE A 34 47.10 15.02 21.56
N ASP A 35 47.45 16.24 21.98
CA ASP A 35 46.48 17.34 22.17
C ASP A 35 45.74 17.71 20.88
N LYS A 36 46.41 17.61 19.73
CA LYS A 36 45.81 17.95 18.42
C LYS A 36 46.39 17.16 17.26
N PHE A 37 45.53 16.41 16.58
CA PHE A 37 45.89 15.74 15.33
C PHE A 37 45.95 16.72 14.16
N LYS A 38 47.02 16.64 13.36
CA LYS A 38 47.26 17.53 12.22
C LYS A 38 46.47 17.14 10.97
N LYS A 39 46.26 15.83 10.75
CA LYS A 39 45.59 15.29 9.56
C LYS A 39 44.75 14.06 9.92
N ARG A 40 43.59 13.96 9.28
CA ARG A 40 42.77 12.73 9.24
C ARG A 40 42.70 12.24 7.78
N TYR A 41 42.88 10.94 7.55
CA TYR A 41 42.88 10.33 6.22
C TYR A 41 42.32 8.91 6.30
N LYS A 42 41.28 8.60 5.51
CA LYS A 42 40.61 7.28 5.47
C LYS A 42 40.28 6.66 6.86
N GLY A 43 39.89 7.49 7.83
CA GLY A 43 39.58 7.06 9.20
C GLY A 43 40.76 7.14 10.18
N ASP A 44 42.00 7.19 9.69
CA ASP A 44 43.22 7.30 10.51
C ASP A 44 43.53 8.74 10.92
N LYS A 45 44.18 8.89 12.08
CA LYS A 45 44.59 10.18 12.66
C LYS A 45 46.12 10.26 12.73
N TYR A 46 46.70 11.40 12.34
CA TYR A 46 48.16 11.61 12.35
C TYR A 46 48.55 12.87 13.12
N CYS A 47 49.54 12.75 14.02
CA CYS A 47 50.18 13.88 14.69
C CYS A 47 50.98 14.74 13.69
N SER A 48 51.41 15.94 14.10
CA SER A 48 52.21 16.84 13.26
C SER A 48 53.48 16.19 12.72
N THR A 49 54.19 15.42 13.56
CA THR A 49 55.43 14.71 13.17
C THR A 49 55.16 13.61 12.16
N CYS A 50 54.15 12.76 12.40
CA CYS A 50 53.76 11.70 11.48
C CYS A 50 53.21 12.27 10.17
N TYR A 51 52.49 13.40 10.21
CA TYR A 51 52.06 14.09 9.01
C TYR A 51 53.24 14.53 8.15
N ALA A 52 54.27 15.16 8.73
CA ALA A 52 55.47 15.57 7.98
C ALA A 52 56.29 14.38 7.44
N ARG A 53 56.32 13.27 8.18
CA ARG A 53 57.05 12.04 7.82
C ARG A 53 56.34 11.24 6.72
N ILE A 54 55.03 11.04 6.83
CA ILE A 54 54.23 10.15 5.98
C ILE A 54 53.67 10.89 4.76
N PHE A 55 53.35 12.18 4.88
CA PHE A 55 52.74 12.95 3.78
C PHE A 55 53.79 13.82 3.09
N LYS A 56 54.19 13.42 1.88
CA LYS A 56 55.23 14.08 1.08
C LYS A 56 54.60 14.86 -0.08
N LYS A 57 55.27 15.94 -0.51
CA LYS A 57 54.81 16.76 -1.64
C LYS A 57 55.00 15.95 -2.92
N ARG A 58 53.89 15.60 -3.59
CA ARG A 58 53.84 14.81 -4.83
C ARG A 58 52.74 15.37 -5.74
N ALA A 59 52.83 15.10 -7.04
CA ALA A 59 51.76 15.43 -7.99
C ALA A 59 50.51 14.57 -7.72
N CYS A 60 49.34 15.19 -7.76
CA CYS A 60 48.06 14.50 -7.59
C CYS A 60 47.74 13.65 -8.83
N PRO A 61 47.48 12.33 -8.71
CA PRO A 61 47.17 11.47 -9.85
C PRO A 61 45.96 11.90 -10.69
N LYS A 62 45.04 12.69 -10.12
CA LYS A 62 43.81 13.13 -10.78
C LYS A 62 43.89 14.50 -11.44
N CYS A 63 44.67 15.43 -10.90
CA CYS A 63 44.71 16.82 -11.40
C CYS A 63 46.10 17.35 -11.68
N GLY A 64 47.16 16.57 -11.48
CA GLY A 64 48.55 16.98 -11.72
C GLY A 64 49.13 17.93 -10.66
N GLU A 65 48.31 18.72 -9.98
CA GLU A 65 48.76 19.70 -8.97
C GLU A 65 49.51 19.07 -7.79
N TYR A 66 50.53 19.79 -7.29
CA TYR A 66 51.34 19.34 -6.16
C TYR A 66 50.61 19.48 -4.83
N ALA A 67 50.47 18.37 -4.10
CA ALA A 67 49.90 18.33 -2.76
C ALA A 67 50.71 17.43 -1.82
N ARG A 68 50.56 17.61 -0.51
CA ARG A 68 51.11 16.66 0.48
C ARG A 68 50.23 15.41 0.54
N LEU A 69 50.72 14.32 -0.02
CA LEU A 69 50.02 13.04 -0.17
C LEU A 69 50.77 11.94 0.60
N PRO A 70 50.06 10.95 1.17
CA PRO A 70 50.68 9.83 1.86
C PRO A 70 51.64 9.07 0.92
N LYS A 71 52.85 8.79 1.39
CA LYS A 71 53.88 8.10 0.60
C LYS A 71 53.53 6.64 0.30
N ASN A 72 52.67 6.01 1.12
CA ASN A 72 52.30 4.60 1.03
C ASN A 72 50.98 4.36 0.26
N ASP A 73 50.37 5.41 -0.32
CA ASP A 73 49.14 5.29 -1.11
C ASP A 73 49.28 6.09 -2.40
N ASP A 74 49.68 5.42 -3.48
CA ASP A 74 49.92 6.02 -4.79
C ASP A 74 48.62 6.45 -5.51
N GLN A 75 47.46 5.99 -5.02
CA GLN A 75 46.14 6.42 -5.52
C GLN A 75 45.61 7.64 -4.76
N ALA A 76 46.36 8.17 -3.79
CA ALA A 76 45.93 9.30 -3.00
C ALA A 76 45.80 10.58 -3.85
N ILE A 77 44.59 11.13 -3.88
CA ILE A 77 44.27 12.39 -4.57
C ILE A 77 44.29 13.58 -3.60
N CYS A 78 44.51 14.79 -4.14
CA CYS A 78 44.53 16.02 -3.35
C CYS A 78 43.14 16.36 -2.75
N ASN A 79 43.13 17.17 -1.67
CA ASN A 79 41.89 17.58 -1.00
C ASN A 79 40.88 18.25 -1.96
N GLU A 80 41.33 19.03 -2.95
CA GLU A 80 40.44 19.66 -3.92
C GLU A 80 39.76 18.64 -4.84
N CYS A 81 40.49 17.60 -5.25
CA CYS A 81 39.93 16.49 -6.00
C CYS A 81 38.93 15.67 -5.17
N ILE A 82 39.19 15.52 -3.88
CA ILE A 82 38.30 14.83 -2.93
C ILE A 82 36.99 15.62 -2.74
N LYS A 83 37.05 16.96 -2.62
CA LYS A 83 35.84 17.81 -2.51
C LYS A 83 34.90 17.72 -3.72
N LYS A 84 35.44 17.37 -4.89
CA LYS A 84 34.67 17.20 -6.13
C LYS A 84 33.98 15.84 -6.23
N GLN A 85 34.37 14.85 -5.43
CA GLN A 85 33.71 13.55 -5.44
C GLN A 85 32.30 13.62 -4.83
N PRO A 86 31.33 12.86 -5.35
CA PRO A 86 29.99 12.79 -4.78
C PRO A 86 30.02 12.09 -3.41
N CYS A 87 29.09 12.48 -2.53
CA CYS A 87 28.88 11.78 -1.26
C CYS A 87 28.44 10.33 -1.51
N ILE A 88 29.13 9.34 -0.93
CA ILE A 88 28.80 7.92 -1.12
C ILE A 88 27.38 7.53 -0.67
N ARG A 89 26.75 8.32 0.20
CA ARG A 89 25.37 8.07 0.69
C ARG A 89 24.30 8.77 -0.13
N CYS A 90 24.44 10.07 -0.38
CA CYS A 90 23.39 10.88 -1.03
C CYS A 90 23.70 11.23 -2.49
N ASN A 91 24.85 10.84 -3.00
CA ASN A 91 25.35 11.10 -4.35
C ASN A 91 25.43 12.59 -4.75
N GLN A 92 25.28 13.53 -3.81
CA GLN A 92 25.39 14.95 -4.07
C GLN A 92 26.85 15.41 -4.13
N THR A 93 27.16 16.31 -5.07
CA THR A 93 28.46 16.96 -5.23
C THR A 93 28.48 18.34 -4.57
N LYS A 94 29.66 18.94 -4.40
CA LYS A 94 29.89 20.29 -3.84
C LYS A 94 29.35 20.53 -2.42
N LYS A 95 29.16 19.47 -1.62
CA LYS A 95 28.82 19.60 -0.20
C LYS A 95 30.10 19.60 0.65
N PRO A 96 30.14 20.35 1.77
CA PRO A 96 31.24 20.25 2.73
C PRO A 96 31.45 18.80 3.17
N ILE A 97 32.72 18.36 3.17
CA ILE A 97 33.10 17.01 3.60
C ILE A 97 32.91 16.91 5.11
N GLY A 98 32.15 15.93 5.57
CA GLY A 98 32.02 15.60 6.99
C GLY A 98 33.02 14.54 7.44
N THR A 99 33.22 13.51 6.62
CA THR A 99 34.10 12.38 6.95
C THR A 99 34.65 11.74 5.67
N LEU A 100 35.90 11.25 5.71
CA LEU A 100 36.46 10.35 4.71
C LEU A 100 36.44 8.93 5.26
N THR A 101 35.74 8.05 4.55
CA THR A 101 35.78 6.60 4.81
C THR A 101 36.73 5.93 3.83
N GLU A 102 37.04 4.65 4.03
CA GLU A 102 37.79 3.84 3.06
C GLU A 102 37.09 3.76 1.70
N TYR A 103 35.75 3.72 1.70
CA TYR A 103 34.91 3.61 0.50
C TYR A 103 34.68 4.95 -0.22
N GLY A 104 35.05 6.07 0.41
CA GLY A 104 34.94 7.39 -0.20
C GLY A 104 34.44 8.48 0.75
N VAL A 105 34.12 9.64 0.16
CA VAL A 105 33.70 10.84 0.88
C VAL A 105 32.25 10.80 1.32
N VAL A 106 32.02 11.27 2.54
CA VAL A 106 30.68 11.49 3.10
C VAL A 106 30.52 12.98 3.39
N CYS A 107 29.45 13.58 2.88
CA CYS A 107 29.13 14.99 3.16
C CYS A 107 28.74 15.20 4.63
N ASN A 108 28.87 16.43 5.13
CA ASN A 108 28.60 16.76 6.53
C ASN A 108 27.22 16.29 7.01
N SER A 109 26.18 16.52 6.21
CA SER A 109 24.80 16.07 6.49
C SER A 109 24.65 14.55 6.55
N CYS A 110 25.47 13.80 5.81
CA CYS A 110 25.44 12.34 5.81
C CYS A 110 26.39 11.71 6.83
N SER A 111 27.40 12.45 7.33
CA SER A 111 28.42 11.92 8.25
C SER A 111 27.83 11.29 9.52
N VAL A 112 26.70 11.81 9.98
CA VAL A 112 25.93 11.31 11.12
C VAL A 112 25.57 9.83 10.99
N TYR A 113 25.30 9.33 9.79
CA TYR A 113 24.91 7.93 9.57
C TYR A 113 26.10 6.96 9.57
N PHE A 114 27.32 7.48 9.62
CA PHE A 114 28.57 6.73 9.69
C PHE A 114 29.18 6.79 11.09
N ARG A 115 28.46 7.34 12.06
CA ARG A 115 28.86 7.34 13.48
C ARG A 115 28.41 6.04 14.14
N PRO A 116 29.13 5.56 15.17
CA PRO A 116 28.65 4.45 15.99
C PRO A 116 27.29 4.77 16.62
N ILE A 117 26.46 3.74 16.80
CA ILE A 117 25.21 3.85 17.55
C ILE A 117 25.57 3.79 19.03
N GLU A 118 25.21 4.83 19.77
CA GLU A 118 25.46 4.95 21.21
C GLU A 118 24.13 5.22 21.94
N ARG A 119 24.08 4.97 23.24
CA ARG A 119 22.86 5.18 24.03
C ARG A 119 22.71 6.63 24.46
N CYS A 120 21.49 7.13 24.47
CA CYS A 120 21.16 8.44 25.01
C CYS A 120 21.33 8.45 26.54
N GLU A 121 22.14 9.34 27.09
CA GLU A 121 22.39 9.39 28.54
C GLU A 121 21.16 9.78 29.37
N ARG A 122 20.11 10.32 28.73
CA ARG A 122 18.86 10.72 29.40
C ARG A 122 17.73 9.70 29.28
N CYS A 123 17.61 9.01 28.15
CA CYS A 123 16.45 8.14 27.87
C CYS A 123 16.82 6.75 27.36
N ASP A 124 18.11 6.41 27.39
CA ASP A 124 18.71 5.13 26.99
C ASP A 124 18.46 4.68 25.54
N THR A 125 17.72 5.46 24.74
CA THR A 125 17.39 5.12 23.35
C THR A 125 18.65 5.14 22.48
N PRO A 126 18.91 4.08 21.68
CA PRO A 126 20.02 4.03 20.74
C PRO A 126 19.94 5.15 19.69
N SER A 127 21.03 5.86 19.47
CA SER A 127 21.08 6.95 18.48
C SER A 127 22.49 7.18 17.92
N GLN A 128 22.56 7.53 16.64
CA GLN A 128 23.78 8.07 16.00
C GLN A 128 23.85 9.60 16.07
N LYS A 129 22.80 10.25 16.63
CA LYS A 129 22.56 11.70 16.60
C LYS A 129 22.63 12.31 18.01
N LEU A 130 23.58 11.86 18.82
CA LEU A 130 23.75 12.36 20.17
C LEU A 130 24.43 13.73 20.17
N THR A 131 23.99 14.64 21.04
CA THR A 131 24.50 16.01 21.18
C THR A 131 24.45 16.47 22.64
N HIS A 132 25.40 17.32 23.05
CA HIS A 132 25.31 18.06 24.32
C HIS A 132 24.42 19.28 24.15
N ILE A 133 23.68 19.65 25.20
CA ILE A 133 22.76 20.78 25.20
C ILE A 133 23.04 21.66 26.42
N SER A 134 23.80 22.74 26.21
CA SER A 134 24.25 23.64 27.28
C SER A 134 23.12 24.21 28.14
N ARG A 135 21.97 24.53 27.54
CA ARG A 135 20.82 25.12 28.24
C ARG A 135 20.14 24.19 29.27
N PHE A 136 20.46 22.89 29.29
CA PHE A 136 19.95 21.98 30.31
C PHE A 136 20.84 21.90 31.56
N GLY A 137 22.08 22.38 31.49
CA GLY A 137 22.98 22.45 32.65
C GLY A 137 23.47 21.10 33.20
N ASP A 138 23.17 19.99 32.54
CA ASP A 138 23.51 18.63 33.00
C ASP A 138 24.63 17.95 32.19
N ASP A 139 25.15 18.63 31.16
CA ASP A 139 26.17 18.16 30.22
C ASP A 139 25.92 16.76 29.63
N LEU A 140 24.66 16.32 29.60
CA LEU A 140 24.31 15.01 29.08
C LEU A 140 24.33 14.97 27.55
N ARG A 141 24.85 13.88 26.99
CA ARG A 141 24.84 13.58 25.57
C ARG A 141 23.52 12.90 25.19
N VAL A 142 22.63 13.68 24.57
CA VAL A 142 21.22 13.31 24.39
C VAL A 142 20.81 13.11 22.93
N CYS A 143 19.81 12.25 22.71
CA CYS A 143 19.22 12.01 21.40
C CYS A 143 18.38 13.20 20.89
N PRO A 144 18.01 13.25 19.59
CA PRO A 144 17.22 14.35 19.02
C PRO A 144 15.89 14.61 19.72
N LYS A 145 15.23 13.58 20.26
CA LYS A 145 13.98 13.74 21.01
C LYS A 145 14.22 14.45 22.35
N CYS A 146 15.24 14.02 23.08
CA CYS A 146 15.61 14.62 24.36
C CYS A 146 16.21 16.03 24.19
N SER A 147 16.89 16.29 23.08
CA SER A 147 17.50 17.59 22.79
C SER A 147 16.47 18.68 22.43
N THR A 148 15.24 18.31 22.09
CA THR A 148 14.13 19.24 21.81
C THR A 148 12.97 19.09 22.78
N ARG A 149 13.18 18.53 23.98
CA ARG A 149 12.08 18.25 24.93
C ARG A 149 11.34 19.50 25.41
N ASP A 150 12.00 20.64 25.35
CA ASP A 150 11.56 21.98 25.77
C ASP A 150 11.07 22.82 24.58
N TYR A 151 10.92 22.20 23.40
CA TYR A 151 10.37 22.88 22.23
C TYR A 151 8.85 22.83 22.27
N GLU A 152 8.23 23.89 21.77
CA GLU A 152 6.79 24.04 21.65
C GLU A 152 6.45 24.55 20.24
N THR A 153 5.18 24.47 19.85
CA THR A 153 4.73 25.00 18.55
C THR A 153 4.52 26.51 18.67
N CYS A 154 5.34 27.29 17.96
CA CYS A 154 5.19 28.75 17.95
C CYS A 154 3.80 29.14 17.43
N PRO A 155 3.01 29.97 18.14
CA PRO A 155 1.66 30.35 17.71
C PRO A 155 1.68 31.26 16.47
N SER A 156 2.79 32.00 16.25
CA SER A 156 2.94 32.89 15.10
C SER A 156 3.29 32.17 13.79
N CYS A 157 4.26 31.25 13.81
CA CYS A 157 4.74 30.57 12.58
C CYS A 157 4.42 29.06 12.51
N HIS A 158 3.77 28.52 13.54
CA HIS A 158 3.41 27.10 13.67
C HIS A 158 4.57 26.12 13.49
N LYS A 159 5.82 26.56 13.77
CA LYS A 159 7.01 25.71 13.75
C LYS A 159 7.36 25.27 15.16
N TYR A 160 7.65 23.98 15.30
CA TYR A 160 8.11 23.36 16.54
C TYR A 160 9.56 23.77 16.86
N ARG A 161 9.75 24.63 17.86
CA ARG A 161 11.03 25.29 18.18
C ARG A 161 11.08 25.68 19.66
N LEU A 162 12.27 26.05 20.14
CA LEU A 162 12.41 26.73 21.42
C LEU A 162 11.65 28.07 21.38
N LEU A 163 10.78 28.29 22.36
CA LEU A 163 10.02 29.53 22.52
C LEU A 163 10.60 30.36 23.66
N GLU A 164 10.52 31.67 23.52
CA GLU A 164 10.91 32.68 24.50
C GLU A 164 9.67 33.54 24.78
N GLN A 165 9.53 34.07 26.00
CA GLN A 165 8.49 35.07 26.27
C GLN A 165 8.80 36.36 25.51
N ASP A 166 7.78 36.96 24.92
CA ASP A 166 7.82 38.32 24.43
C ASP A 166 7.39 39.33 25.50
N ASP A 167 7.43 40.62 25.15
CA ASP A 167 7.10 41.73 26.05
C ASP A 167 5.63 41.71 26.52
N THR A 168 4.78 40.92 25.87
CA THR A 168 3.36 40.72 26.23
C THR A 168 3.13 39.45 27.08
N GLY A 169 4.19 38.70 27.36
CA GLY A 169 4.15 37.42 28.09
C GLY A 169 3.79 36.22 27.20
N ALA A 170 3.58 36.41 25.90
CA ALA A 170 3.28 35.31 24.98
C ALA A 170 4.57 34.55 24.61
N LYS A 171 4.48 33.21 24.57
CA LYS A 171 5.60 32.36 24.14
C LYS A 171 5.70 32.31 22.61
N ILE A 172 6.74 32.90 22.04
CA ILE A 172 7.00 32.89 20.59
C ILE A 172 8.45 32.52 20.28
N CYS A 173 8.73 32.02 19.07
CA CYS A 173 10.11 31.71 18.70
C CYS A 173 10.92 32.98 18.50
N LYS A 174 12.23 32.94 18.82
CA LYS A 174 13.16 34.08 18.67
C LYS A 174 13.07 34.81 17.32
N LYS A 175 12.84 34.08 16.22
CA LYS A 175 12.70 34.68 14.89
C LYS A 175 11.45 35.55 14.76
N CYS A 176 10.32 35.10 15.28
CA CYS A 176 9.07 35.85 15.27
C CYS A 176 9.10 37.02 16.27
N ARG A 177 9.86 36.91 17.36
CA ARG A 177 10.07 38.02 18.30
C ARG A 177 10.90 39.14 17.67
N ASN A 178 12.05 38.78 17.09
CA ASN A 178 12.95 39.78 16.49
C ASN A 178 12.34 40.49 15.27
N ASN A 179 11.50 39.79 14.51
CA ASN A 179 10.76 40.34 13.38
C ASN A 179 9.39 39.67 13.31
N ALA A 180 8.30 40.42 13.35
CA ALA A 180 6.97 39.82 13.31
C ALA A 180 6.67 39.16 11.94
N LYS A 181 6.95 39.88 10.85
CA LYS A 181 6.65 39.47 9.47
C LYS A 181 7.84 39.71 8.55
N LYS A 182 7.90 38.94 7.46
CA LYS A 182 8.80 39.12 6.32
C LYS A 182 8.05 38.88 5.01
N LYS A 183 8.56 39.40 3.90
CA LYS A 183 8.00 39.15 2.57
C LYS A 183 8.43 37.78 2.03
N CYS A 184 7.51 37.07 1.39
CA CYS A 184 7.82 35.90 0.57
C CYS A 184 8.72 36.31 -0.60
N LYS A 185 9.85 35.63 -0.83
CA LYS A 185 10.78 35.97 -1.93
C LYS A 185 10.21 35.80 -3.35
N GLN A 186 9.06 35.15 -3.50
CA GLN A 186 8.46 34.85 -4.80
C GLN A 186 7.22 35.70 -5.11
N CYS A 187 6.36 35.97 -4.11
CA CYS A 187 5.08 36.65 -4.31
C CYS A 187 4.89 37.86 -3.38
N ASP A 188 5.91 38.23 -2.61
CA ASP A 188 5.93 39.36 -1.66
C ASP A 188 4.88 39.36 -0.54
N VAL A 189 3.99 38.37 -0.48
CA VAL A 189 3.01 38.19 0.61
C VAL A 189 3.74 38.13 1.96
N LEU A 190 3.20 38.86 2.93
CA LEU A 190 3.72 38.90 4.29
C LEU A 190 3.47 37.56 5.00
N ILE A 191 4.55 36.93 5.47
CA ILE A 191 4.55 35.69 6.23
C ILE A 191 5.25 35.90 7.59
N PRO A 192 4.94 35.11 8.62
CA PRO A 192 5.65 35.16 9.89
C PRO A 192 7.16 34.99 9.69
N ALA A 193 8.00 35.79 10.33
CA ALA A 193 9.46 35.75 10.07
C ALA A 193 10.11 34.40 10.43
N GLY A 194 9.48 33.63 11.31
CA GLY A 194 9.88 32.26 11.65
C GLY A 194 9.74 31.25 10.50
N CYS A 195 8.95 31.55 9.48
CA CYS A 195 8.76 30.73 8.28
C CYS A 195 10.01 30.74 7.37
N PRO A 196 10.15 29.76 6.45
CA PRO A 196 11.11 29.82 5.36
C PRO A 196 10.92 31.05 4.46
N ASP A 197 11.79 31.23 3.47
CA ASP A 197 11.75 32.41 2.58
C ASP A 197 10.58 32.40 1.59
N LEU A 198 9.93 31.26 1.42
CA LEU A 198 8.74 31.10 0.60
C LEU A 198 7.52 30.91 1.50
N CYS A 199 6.39 31.50 1.11
CA CYS A 199 5.10 31.16 1.68
C CYS A 199 4.75 29.70 1.33
N ASN A 200 3.77 29.12 2.05
CA ASN A 200 3.39 27.73 1.83
C ASN A 200 2.95 27.47 0.37
N ASN A 201 2.18 28.38 -0.24
CA ASN A 201 1.74 28.23 -1.62
C ASN A 201 2.93 28.18 -2.59
N CYS A 202 3.80 29.20 -2.59
CA CYS A 202 4.98 29.23 -3.45
C CYS A 202 5.94 28.04 -3.22
N TYR A 203 6.07 27.56 -1.98
CA TYR A 203 6.84 26.36 -1.69
C TYR A 203 6.24 25.12 -2.37
N TRP A 204 4.93 24.91 -2.23
CA TRP A 204 4.25 23.75 -2.81
C TRP A 204 4.16 23.82 -4.33
N HIS A 205 3.90 25.00 -4.90
CA HIS A 205 3.95 25.25 -6.35
C HIS A 205 5.33 24.87 -6.91
N LYS A 206 6.40 25.38 -6.29
CA LYS A 206 7.77 25.02 -6.67
C LYS A 206 8.03 23.51 -6.59
N ASN A 207 7.59 22.87 -5.51
CA ASN A 207 7.75 21.42 -5.30
C ASN A 207 6.97 20.60 -6.34
N LEU A 208 5.73 21.01 -6.67
CA LEU A 208 4.91 20.40 -7.72
C LEU A 208 5.66 20.42 -9.04
N TRP A 209 6.09 21.61 -9.49
CA TRP A 209 6.76 21.76 -10.79
C TRP A 209 8.16 21.15 -10.83
N GLU A 210 8.88 21.06 -9.71
CA GLU A 210 10.13 20.27 -9.63
C GLU A 210 9.91 18.75 -9.75
N LYS A 211 8.76 18.23 -9.28
CA LYS A 211 8.36 16.84 -9.54
C LYS A 211 7.90 16.66 -10.98
N ALA A 212 7.06 17.57 -11.49
CA ALA A 212 6.57 17.56 -12.87
C ALA A 212 7.71 17.48 -13.88
N ARG A 213 8.70 18.37 -13.79
CA ARG A 213 9.87 18.37 -14.69
C ARG A 213 10.70 17.08 -14.65
N ARG A 214 10.65 16.32 -13.55
CA ARG A 214 11.28 14.99 -13.49
C ARG A 214 10.42 13.94 -14.16
N ASN A 215 9.11 13.99 -13.95
CA ASN A 215 8.17 13.02 -14.49
C ASN A 215 7.99 13.19 -16.02
N ILE A 216 7.98 14.42 -16.52
CA ILE A 216 7.90 14.75 -17.96
C ILE A 216 9.01 14.06 -18.76
N LYS A 217 10.22 13.96 -18.17
CA LYS A 217 11.37 13.29 -18.80
C LYS A 217 11.19 11.77 -18.94
N ALA A 218 10.19 11.18 -18.28
CA ALA A 218 9.88 9.77 -18.45
C ALA A 218 9.04 9.51 -19.72
N PHE A 219 8.38 10.53 -20.27
CA PHE A 219 7.53 10.40 -21.44
C PHE A 219 8.32 10.58 -22.74
N GLN A 220 8.04 9.73 -23.72
CA GLN A 220 8.64 9.77 -25.05
C GLN A 220 7.90 10.74 -25.98
N SER A 221 6.56 10.78 -25.91
CA SER A 221 5.73 11.63 -26.77
C SER A 221 5.76 13.10 -26.32
N GLN A 222 6.09 14.01 -27.22
CA GLN A 222 6.01 15.46 -26.97
C GLN A 222 4.56 15.92 -26.79
N HIS A 223 3.61 15.31 -27.51
CA HIS A 223 2.19 15.61 -27.35
C HIS A 223 1.74 15.27 -25.92
N LEU A 224 2.10 14.08 -25.43
CA LEU A 224 1.79 13.68 -24.05
C LEU A 224 2.44 14.61 -23.03
N GLN A 225 3.69 15.04 -23.23
CA GLN A 225 4.34 15.99 -22.32
C GLN A 225 3.54 17.29 -22.21
N ALA A 226 3.06 17.84 -23.33
CA ALA A 226 2.22 19.05 -23.34
C ALA A 226 0.87 18.83 -22.64
N GLN A 227 0.19 17.71 -22.91
CA GLN A 227 -1.08 17.36 -22.25
C GLN A 227 -0.89 17.18 -20.74
N TYR A 228 0.21 16.57 -20.34
CA TYR A 228 0.55 16.40 -18.92
C TYR A 228 0.80 17.74 -18.22
N GLU A 229 1.43 18.72 -18.88
CA GLU A 229 1.57 20.07 -18.33
C GLU A 229 0.23 20.79 -18.20
N GLN A 230 -0.65 20.70 -19.21
CA GLN A 230 -2.01 21.26 -19.13
C GLN A 230 -2.81 20.64 -17.99
N TYR A 231 -2.71 19.33 -17.82
CA TYR A 231 -3.28 18.62 -16.69
C TYR A 231 -2.77 19.15 -15.35
N LEU A 232 -1.47 19.42 -15.23
CA LEU A 232 -0.88 19.91 -13.97
C LEU A 232 -1.31 21.32 -13.62
N ILE A 233 -1.49 22.19 -14.61
CA ILE A 233 -2.06 23.53 -14.41
C ILE A 233 -3.47 23.39 -13.86
N TRP A 234 -4.33 22.63 -14.55
CA TRP A 234 -5.70 22.36 -14.09
C TRP A 234 -5.73 21.74 -12.69
N LEU A 235 -4.87 20.77 -12.41
CA LEU A 235 -4.81 20.10 -11.11
C LEU A 235 -4.38 21.06 -9.99
N GLU A 236 -3.42 21.93 -10.26
CA GLU A 236 -2.98 22.94 -9.31
C GLU A 236 -4.10 23.94 -8.98
N ASP A 237 -4.87 24.35 -9.99
CA ASP A 237 -6.01 25.25 -9.82
C ASP A 237 -7.16 24.57 -9.05
N GLU A 238 -7.47 23.31 -9.37
CA GLU A 238 -8.60 22.57 -8.81
C GLU A 238 -8.38 22.18 -7.33
N VAL A 239 -7.21 21.62 -6.98
CA VAL A 239 -6.98 21.10 -5.61
C VAL A 239 -5.96 21.90 -4.81
N GLY A 240 -5.32 22.89 -5.43
CA GLY A 240 -4.22 23.65 -4.86
C GLY A 240 -2.87 22.92 -4.92
N ALA A 241 -1.80 23.71 -5.02
CA ALA A 241 -0.43 23.25 -5.19
C ALA A 241 0.04 22.14 -4.23
N ASN A 242 -0.42 22.18 -2.96
CA ASN A 242 -0.04 21.17 -1.97
C ASN A 242 -0.60 19.79 -2.34
N LYS A 243 -1.92 19.68 -2.53
CA LYS A 243 -2.57 18.41 -2.86
C LYS A 243 -2.10 17.91 -4.23
N ALA A 244 -1.98 18.80 -5.21
CA ALA A 244 -1.42 18.48 -6.52
C ALA A 244 -0.03 17.85 -6.39
N ALA A 245 0.86 18.42 -5.56
CA ALA A 245 2.21 17.90 -5.35
C ALA A 245 2.23 16.52 -4.65
N LEU A 246 1.18 16.16 -3.90
CA LEU A 246 1.03 14.83 -3.29
C LEU A 246 0.51 13.81 -4.30
N TYR A 247 -0.42 14.21 -5.17
CA TYR A 247 -1.03 13.32 -6.16
C TYR A 247 -0.17 13.07 -7.40
N ILE A 248 0.68 14.02 -7.77
CA ILE A 248 1.40 14.01 -9.05
C ILE A 248 2.02 12.66 -9.41
N ASN A 249 2.75 12.01 -8.50
CA ASN A 249 3.41 10.72 -8.79
C ASN A 249 2.41 9.59 -9.03
N LYS A 250 1.28 9.57 -8.29
CA LYS A 250 0.22 8.60 -8.52
C LYS A 250 -0.41 8.85 -9.90
N HIS A 251 -0.66 10.10 -10.26
CA HIS A 251 -1.29 10.45 -11.53
C HIS A 251 -0.34 10.27 -12.72
N THR A 252 0.97 10.47 -12.57
CA THR A 252 1.96 10.13 -13.61
C THR A 252 1.82 8.68 -14.06
N HIS A 253 1.47 7.75 -13.15
CA HIS A 253 1.29 6.35 -13.50
C HIS A 253 0.11 6.11 -14.46
N PHE A 254 -0.93 6.96 -14.43
CA PHE A 254 -2.00 6.93 -15.44
C PHE A 254 -1.43 7.19 -16.84
N PHE A 255 -0.64 8.25 -16.97
CA PHE A 255 -0.07 8.68 -18.25
C PHE A 255 0.97 7.70 -18.77
N ILE A 256 1.81 7.13 -17.90
CA ILE A 256 2.73 6.05 -18.28
C ILE A 256 1.95 4.84 -18.81
N LYS A 257 0.89 4.43 -18.09
CA LYS A 257 0.11 3.25 -18.47
C LYS A 257 -0.68 3.45 -19.78
N THR A 258 -0.97 4.69 -20.14
CA THR A 258 -1.75 5.03 -21.33
C THR A 258 -0.90 5.62 -22.45
N GLU A 259 0.42 5.71 -22.30
CA GLU A 259 1.32 6.50 -23.17
C GLU A 259 1.17 6.18 -24.66
N GLU A 260 1.00 4.91 -25.02
CA GLU A 260 0.78 4.45 -26.40
C GLU A 260 -0.49 5.02 -27.05
N LEU A 261 -1.46 5.49 -26.25
CA LEU A 261 -2.68 6.13 -26.73
C LEU A 261 -2.50 7.62 -27.03
N TRP A 262 -1.41 8.25 -26.57
CA TRP A 262 -1.16 9.70 -26.63
C TRP A 262 -0.15 10.10 -27.73
N LEU A 263 -0.12 9.37 -28.84
CA LEU A 263 0.84 9.62 -29.92
C LEU A 263 0.62 11.00 -30.55
N ASP A 264 -0.51 11.18 -31.24
CA ASP A 264 -0.83 12.42 -31.96
C ASP A 264 -2.20 13.01 -31.60
N ALA A 265 -2.96 12.34 -30.73
CA ALA A 265 -4.31 12.73 -30.34
C ALA A 265 -4.60 12.40 -28.88
N ILE A 266 -5.68 12.99 -28.39
CA ILE A 266 -6.20 12.71 -27.05
C ILE A 266 -6.97 11.37 -27.10
N PRO A 267 -6.68 10.42 -26.19
CA PRO A 267 -7.33 9.11 -26.19
C PRO A 267 -8.85 9.21 -26.06
N THR A 268 -9.58 8.34 -26.75
CA THR A 268 -11.04 8.28 -26.59
C THR A 268 -11.42 7.58 -25.28
N ALA A 269 -12.67 7.79 -24.83
CA ALA A 269 -13.23 7.13 -23.66
C ALA A 269 -13.12 5.60 -23.76
N GLU A 270 -13.36 5.03 -24.95
CA GLU A 270 -13.28 3.60 -25.23
C GLU A 270 -11.84 3.06 -25.09
N GLN A 271 -10.87 3.77 -25.67
CA GLN A 271 -9.45 3.40 -25.59
C GLN A 271 -8.95 3.41 -24.14
N LEU A 272 -9.33 4.44 -23.37
CA LEU A 272 -8.99 4.53 -21.96
C LEU A 272 -9.63 3.40 -21.15
N LEU A 273 -10.90 3.09 -21.40
CA LEU A 273 -11.61 2.01 -20.72
C LEU A 273 -10.99 0.64 -21.04
N ALA A 274 -10.56 0.41 -22.28
CA ALA A 274 -9.91 -0.85 -22.68
C ALA A 274 -8.61 -1.11 -21.89
N VAL A 275 -7.77 -0.08 -21.71
CA VAL A 275 -6.46 -0.20 -21.02
C VAL A 275 -6.58 -0.14 -19.49
N LEU A 276 -7.42 0.75 -18.98
CA LEU A 276 -7.51 1.01 -17.53
C LEU A 276 -8.56 0.16 -16.84
N ARG A 277 -9.58 -0.29 -17.59
CA ARG A 277 -10.81 -0.89 -17.05
C ARG A 277 -11.49 0.06 -16.05
N THR A 278 -12.61 -0.36 -15.47
CA THR A 278 -13.34 0.47 -14.49
C THR A 278 -12.54 0.79 -13.24
N SER A 279 -11.74 -0.17 -12.77
CA SER A 279 -10.94 -0.04 -11.54
C SER A 279 -9.82 0.99 -11.69
N GLY A 280 -9.18 1.04 -12.86
CA GLY A 280 -8.17 2.04 -13.19
C GLY A 280 -8.76 3.45 -13.26
N LEU A 281 -9.90 3.62 -13.93
CA LEU A 281 -10.57 4.93 -14.01
C LEU A 281 -10.98 5.46 -12.63
N ARG A 282 -11.50 4.60 -11.74
CA ARG A 282 -11.82 4.98 -10.35
C ARG A 282 -10.57 5.39 -9.57
N LYS A 283 -9.43 4.72 -9.79
CA LYS A 283 -8.17 5.04 -9.12
C LYS A 283 -7.65 6.44 -9.48
N PHE A 284 -7.98 6.93 -10.67
CA PHE A 284 -7.51 8.20 -11.24
C PHE A 284 -8.67 9.18 -11.49
N GLU A 285 -9.59 9.27 -10.54
CA GLU A 285 -10.81 10.09 -10.66
C GLU A 285 -10.54 11.55 -11.07
N LEU A 286 -9.55 12.22 -10.46
CA LEU A 286 -9.18 13.59 -10.83
C LEU A 286 -8.64 13.71 -12.27
N VAL A 287 -7.98 12.67 -12.79
CA VAL A 287 -7.55 12.67 -14.20
C VAL A 287 -8.75 12.48 -15.11
N ALA A 288 -9.70 11.62 -14.73
CA ALA A 288 -10.95 11.43 -15.47
C ALA A 288 -11.82 12.69 -15.47
N SER A 289 -11.88 13.44 -14.36
CA SER A 289 -12.57 14.73 -14.29
C SER A 289 -11.95 15.74 -15.24
N TRP A 290 -10.62 15.86 -15.24
CA TRP A 290 -9.92 16.73 -16.19
C TRP A 290 -10.21 16.38 -17.64
N LEU A 291 -10.22 15.08 -17.99
CA LEU A 291 -10.54 14.62 -19.35
C LEU A 291 -11.98 14.97 -19.77
N ASP A 292 -12.94 14.90 -18.85
CA ASP A 292 -14.33 15.31 -19.09
C ASP A 292 -14.42 16.84 -19.28
N GLU A 293 -13.77 17.61 -18.42
CA GLU A 293 -13.83 19.08 -18.44
C GLU A 293 -13.06 19.71 -19.61
N ALA A 294 -11.83 19.29 -19.85
CA ALA A 294 -10.95 19.89 -20.85
C ALA A 294 -11.18 19.34 -22.27
N HIS A 295 -11.69 18.12 -22.39
CA HIS A 295 -11.76 17.40 -23.67
C HIS A 295 -13.10 16.71 -23.93
N HIS A 296 -14.08 16.83 -23.02
CA HIS A 296 -15.39 16.18 -23.13
C HIS A 296 -15.29 14.65 -23.26
N ILE A 297 -14.23 14.05 -22.71
CA ILE A 297 -14.02 12.60 -22.71
C ILE A 297 -14.66 12.01 -21.46
N LYS A 298 -15.89 11.56 -21.62
CA LYS A 298 -16.66 10.91 -20.56
C LYS A 298 -16.98 9.47 -20.92
N VAL A 299 -16.50 8.54 -20.10
CA VAL A 299 -16.86 7.12 -20.24
C VAL A 299 -18.30 6.93 -19.75
N ALA A 300 -19.15 6.41 -20.63
CA ALA A 300 -20.56 6.17 -20.34
C ALA A 300 -20.74 5.19 -19.17
N LEU A 301 -21.84 5.35 -18.42
CA LEU A 301 -22.14 4.48 -17.29
C LEU A 301 -22.37 3.02 -17.74
N GLU A 302 -22.96 2.84 -18.92
CA GLU A 302 -23.24 1.53 -19.52
C GLU A 302 -21.94 0.78 -19.83
N ASP A 303 -20.95 1.46 -20.43
CA ASP A 303 -19.64 0.87 -20.73
C ASP A 303 -18.88 0.50 -19.45
N LYS A 304 -18.99 1.33 -18.40
CA LYS A 304 -18.43 1.01 -17.09
C LYS A 304 -19.11 -0.22 -16.50
N ASP A 305 -20.44 -0.32 -16.52
CA ASP A 305 -21.11 -1.52 -16.01
C ASP A 305 -20.67 -2.75 -16.80
N PHE A 306 -20.71 -2.70 -18.14
CA PHE A 306 -20.28 -3.81 -18.99
C PHE A 306 -18.87 -4.30 -18.64
N CYS A 307 -17.89 -3.40 -18.58
CA CYS A 307 -16.51 -3.72 -18.24
C CYS A 307 -16.38 -4.33 -16.82
N SER A 308 -17.12 -3.80 -15.84
CA SER A 308 -17.17 -4.34 -14.48
C SER A 308 -17.80 -5.74 -14.42
N GLN A 309 -18.87 -6.00 -15.19
CA GLN A 309 -19.48 -7.32 -15.27
C GLN A 309 -18.51 -8.32 -15.91
N GLN A 310 -17.81 -7.92 -16.97
CA GLN A 310 -16.78 -8.74 -17.63
C GLN A 310 -15.63 -9.08 -16.68
N ASP A 311 -15.07 -8.10 -15.96
CA ASP A 311 -14.01 -8.33 -14.95
C ASP A 311 -14.45 -9.35 -13.89
N GLN A 312 -15.72 -9.29 -13.46
CA GLN A 312 -16.27 -10.23 -12.49
C GLN A 312 -16.41 -11.65 -13.06
N ILE A 313 -16.83 -11.78 -14.32
CA ILE A 313 -16.91 -13.08 -15.02
C ILE A 313 -15.51 -13.70 -15.10
N GLU A 314 -14.52 -12.94 -15.57
CA GLU A 314 -13.14 -13.41 -15.69
C GLU A 314 -12.58 -13.82 -14.33
N LYS A 315 -12.80 -13.02 -13.29
CA LYS A 315 -12.37 -13.37 -11.93
C LYS A 315 -13.03 -14.65 -11.40
N LEU A 316 -14.31 -14.88 -11.69
CA LEU A 316 -14.99 -16.12 -11.33
C LEU A 316 -14.34 -17.32 -12.00
N ILE A 317 -14.09 -17.24 -13.31
CA ILE A 317 -13.50 -18.34 -14.07
C ILE A 317 -12.06 -18.62 -13.62
N SER A 318 -11.25 -17.58 -13.43
CA SER A 318 -9.87 -17.70 -12.94
C SER A 318 -9.75 -18.23 -11.50
N SER A 319 -10.86 -18.37 -10.77
CA SER A 319 -10.85 -19.06 -9.47
C SER A 319 -10.71 -20.57 -9.61
N LEU A 320 -11.04 -21.14 -10.78
CA LEU A 320 -10.88 -22.56 -11.06
C LEU A 320 -9.39 -22.90 -11.27
N PRO A 321 -8.94 -24.11 -10.91
CA PRO A 321 -7.58 -24.55 -11.21
C PRO A 321 -7.30 -24.47 -12.71
N HIS A 322 -6.14 -23.91 -13.10
CA HIS A 322 -5.71 -23.85 -14.50
C HIS A 322 -4.27 -24.40 -14.63
N PRO A 323 -4.02 -25.34 -15.56
CA PRO A 323 -4.97 -25.97 -16.50
C PRO A 323 -5.87 -27.02 -15.82
N SER A 324 -7.15 -27.09 -16.20
CA SER A 324 -8.06 -28.18 -15.79
C SER A 324 -9.28 -28.29 -16.72
N THR A 325 -9.87 -29.50 -16.81
CA THR A 325 -11.13 -29.72 -17.54
C THR A 325 -12.25 -28.82 -17.04
N ALA A 326 -12.27 -28.52 -15.73
CA ALA A 326 -13.25 -27.62 -15.14
C ALA A 326 -13.15 -26.20 -15.70
N TYR A 327 -11.93 -25.69 -15.85
CA TYR A 327 -11.68 -24.40 -16.47
C TYR A 327 -12.14 -24.41 -17.94
N ASP A 328 -11.75 -25.43 -18.70
CA ASP A 328 -12.05 -25.53 -20.14
C ASP A 328 -13.55 -25.61 -20.42
N VAL A 329 -14.29 -26.42 -19.65
CA VAL A 329 -15.75 -26.57 -19.76
C VAL A 329 -16.45 -25.25 -19.48
N VAL A 330 -16.02 -24.50 -18.47
CA VAL A 330 -16.64 -23.20 -18.12
C VAL A 330 -16.31 -22.13 -19.16
N ILE A 331 -15.10 -22.14 -19.72
CA ILE A 331 -14.74 -21.25 -20.85
C ILE A 331 -15.61 -21.56 -22.07
N SER A 332 -15.74 -22.83 -22.48
CA SER A 332 -16.61 -23.20 -23.60
C SER A 332 -18.07 -22.82 -23.37
N TYR A 333 -18.55 -22.89 -22.12
CA TYR A 333 -19.89 -22.41 -21.78
C TYR A 333 -20.01 -20.89 -21.90
N LYS A 334 -19.00 -20.15 -21.44
CA LYS A 334 -18.92 -18.70 -21.59
C LYS A 334 -18.95 -18.31 -23.08
N ASP A 335 -18.21 -19.00 -23.93
CA ASP A 335 -18.18 -18.73 -25.37
C ASP A 335 -19.56 -18.90 -26.03
N GLU A 336 -20.33 -19.94 -25.65
CA GLU A 336 -21.72 -20.10 -26.12
C GLU A 336 -22.62 -18.94 -25.64
N LEU A 337 -22.43 -18.47 -24.40
CA LEU A 337 -23.18 -17.34 -23.86
C LEU A 337 -22.79 -16.01 -24.54
N ASP A 338 -21.52 -15.83 -24.87
CA ASP A 338 -21.01 -14.66 -25.58
C ASP A 338 -21.59 -14.60 -27.01
N ILE A 339 -21.75 -15.73 -27.70
CA ILE A 339 -22.48 -15.80 -28.98
C ILE A 339 -23.94 -15.36 -28.81
N LYS A 340 -24.64 -15.85 -27.79
CA LYS A 340 -26.03 -15.44 -27.51
C LYS A 340 -26.15 -13.95 -27.20
N MET A 341 -25.13 -13.36 -26.58
CA MET A 341 -25.12 -11.92 -26.29
C MET A 341 -24.87 -11.10 -27.55
N LYS A 342 -23.97 -11.54 -28.43
CA LYS A 342 -23.77 -10.91 -29.76
C LYS A 342 -25.05 -10.95 -30.61
N ASP A 343 -25.83 -12.03 -30.49
CA ASP A 343 -27.15 -12.16 -31.14
C ASP A 343 -28.27 -11.32 -30.47
N GLY A 344 -27.98 -10.59 -29.39
CA GLY A 344 -28.99 -9.82 -28.64
C GLY A 344 -29.96 -10.67 -27.81
N LYS A 345 -29.71 -11.97 -27.65
CA LYS A 345 -30.60 -12.92 -26.93
C LYS A 345 -30.38 -12.91 -25.41
N THR A 346 -29.28 -12.33 -24.93
CA THR A 346 -28.96 -12.23 -23.51
C THR A 346 -28.11 -10.98 -23.22
N SER A 347 -27.99 -10.61 -21.95
CA SER A 347 -27.14 -9.49 -21.49
C SER A 347 -25.92 -10.00 -20.72
N ILE A 348 -24.86 -9.19 -20.64
CA ILE A 348 -23.66 -9.51 -19.85
C ILE A 348 -23.98 -9.83 -18.39
N ARG A 349 -25.02 -9.18 -17.82
CA ARG A 349 -25.51 -9.45 -16.46
C ARG A 349 -26.07 -10.86 -16.33
N SER A 350 -26.84 -11.30 -17.32
CA SER A 350 -27.37 -12.66 -17.40
C SER A 350 -26.27 -13.69 -17.61
N ILE A 351 -25.24 -13.39 -18.41
CA ILE A 351 -24.05 -14.25 -18.53
C ILE A 351 -23.39 -14.45 -17.16
N LYS A 352 -23.11 -13.36 -16.43
CA LYS A 352 -22.51 -13.45 -15.09
C LYS A 352 -23.35 -14.30 -14.13
N LEU A 353 -24.67 -14.13 -14.16
CA LEU A 353 -25.60 -14.91 -13.34
C LEU A 353 -25.60 -16.40 -13.69
N ALA A 354 -25.32 -16.77 -14.95
CA ALA A 354 -25.19 -18.16 -15.38
C ALA A 354 -23.80 -18.75 -15.08
N ILE A 355 -22.73 -17.97 -15.24
CA ILE A 355 -21.35 -18.41 -14.99
C ILE A 355 -21.10 -18.68 -13.51
N LYS A 356 -21.64 -17.85 -12.61
CA LYS A 356 -21.44 -18.01 -11.16
C LYS A 356 -21.81 -19.42 -10.63
N PRO A 357 -23.02 -19.95 -10.88
CA PRO A 357 -23.37 -21.33 -10.50
C PRO A 357 -22.55 -22.38 -11.22
N ALA A 358 -22.19 -22.17 -12.49
CA ALA A 358 -21.37 -23.12 -13.26
C ALA A 358 -19.98 -23.29 -12.63
N VAL A 359 -19.30 -22.17 -12.33
CA VAL A 359 -18.00 -22.16 -11.62
C VAL A 359 -18.12 -22.83 -10.25
N ALA A 360 -19.15 -22.47 -9.48
CA ALA A 360 -19.32 -23.03 -8.14
C ALA A 360 -19.58 -24.55 -8.17
N LEU A 361 -20.38 -25.05 -9.12
CA LEU A 361 -20.56 -26.48 -9.31
C LEU A 361 -19.24 -27.17 -9.69
N MET A 362 -18.46 -26.58 -10.60
CA MET A 362 -17.19 -27.19 -11.01
C MET A 362 -16.16 -27.25 -9.88
N HIS A 363 -16.18 -26.31 -8.92
CA HIS A 363 -15.39 -26.43 -7.69
C HIS A 363 -15.76 -27.68 -6.86
N TYR A 364 -17.05 -28.03 -6.76
CA TYR A 364 -17.49 -29.26 -6.11
C TYR A 364 -17.01 -30.51 -6.84
N VAL A 365 -17.01 -30.48 -8.18
CA VAL A 365 -16.55 -31.58 -9.03
C VAL A 365 -15.04 -31.76 -8.89
N CYS A 366 -14.26 -30.69 -8.89
CA CYS A 366 -12.82 -30.76 -8.67
C CYS A 366 -12.48 -31.32 -7.29
N ALA A 367 -13.23 -30.92 -6.25
CA ALA A 367 -13.02 -31.41 -4.89
C ALA A 367 -13.27 -32.92 -4.73
N SER A 368 -14.12 -33.53 -5.58
CA SER A 368 -14.34 -34.98 -5.60
C SER A 368 -13.34 -35.75 -6.48
N GLY A 369 -12.42 -35.05 -7.16
CA GLY A 369 -11.46 -35.64 -8.11
C GLY A 369 -12.07 -36.02 -9.46
N ALA A 370 -13.33 -35.66 -9.70
CA ALA A 370 -14.00 -35.89 -10.98
C ALA A 370 -13.64 -34.80 -12.00
N THR A 371 -13.77 -35.11 -13.29
CA THR A 371 -13.52 -34.17 -14.39
C THR A 371 -14.80 -33.47 -14.87
N LEU A 372 -15.94 -34.18 -14.83
CA LEU A 372 -17.24 -33.69 -15.24
C LEU A 372 -18.30 -33.87 -14.14
N PRO A 373 -19.29 -32.97 -14.06
CA PRO A 373 -20.41 -33.11 -13.14
C PRO A 373 -21.29 -34.31 -13.52
N ASN A 374 -21.87 -34.93 -12.49
CA ASN A 374 -22.91 -35.94 -12.63
C ASN A 374 -24.10 -35.55 -11.74
N LEU A 375 -25.15 -36.36 -11.76
CA LEU A 375 -26.35 -36.07 -10.98
C LEU A 375 -26.08 -35.96 -9.47
N ASN A 376 -25.12 -36.70 -8.91
CA ASN A 376 -24.79 -36.62 -7.49
C ASN A 376 -24.07 -35.31 -7.15
N HIS A 377 -23.17 -34.84 -8.01
CA HIS A 377 -22.54 -33.53 -7.84
C HIS A 377 -23.57 -32.39 -7.86
N ILE A 378 -24.54 -32.44 -8.78
CA ILE A 378 -25.62 -31.44 -8.86
C ILE A 378 -26.51 -31.50 -7.62
N LYS A 379 -26.85 -32.71 -7.16
CA LYS A 379 -27.63 -32.90 -5.92
C LYS A 379 -26.91 -32.28 -4.72
N ALA A 380 -25.62 -32.58 -4.55
CA ALA A 380 -24.83 -32.04 -3.45
C ALA A 380 -24.79 -30.50 -3.51
N TYR A 381 -24.49 -29.94 -4.68
CA TYR A 381 -24.46 -28.50 -4.87
C TYR A 381 -25.80 -27.81 -4.57
N LEU A 382 -26.92 -28.36 -5.06
CA LEU A 382 -28.23 -27.74 -4.88
C LEU A 382 -28.81 -27.90 -3.47
N ILE A 383 -28.31 -28.85 -2.67
CA ILE A 383 -28.61 -28.90 -1.23
C ILE A 383 -28.12 -27.61 -0.55
N ASP A 384 -26.96 -27.09 -0.98
CA ASP A 384 -26.35 -25.89 -0.40
C ASP A 384 -26.82 -24.60 -1.10
N PHE A 385 -27.15 -24.66 -2.39
CA PHE A 385 -27.47 -23.50 -3.22
C PHE A 385 -28.78 -23.64 -4.00
N SER A 386 -29.87 -24.02 -3.32
CA SER A 386 -31.18 -24.31 -3.94
C SER A 386 -31.74 -23.18 -4.81
N GLY A 387 -31.48 -21.91 -4.45
CA GLY A 387 -31.91 -20.74 -5.23
C GLY A 387 -31.27 -20.60 -6.61
N GLN A 388 -30.20 -21.36 -6.89
CA GLN A 388 -29.48 -21.32 -8.16
C GLN A 388 -29.94 -22.40 -9.15
N ALA A 389 -30.91 -23.23 -8.74
CA ALA A 389 -31.50 -24.30 -9.54
C ALA A 389 -31.94 -23.87 -10.94
N ALA A 390 -32.55 -22.68 -11.08
CA ALA A 390 -32.97 -22.17 -12.38
C ALA A 390 -31.77 -21.79 -13.26
N ALA A 391 -30.81 -21.04 -12.70
CA ALA A 391 -29.61 -20.57 -13.40
C ALA A 391 -28.69 -21.72 -13.86
N LEU A 392 -28.67 -22.83 -13.11
CA LEU A 392 -27.87 -24.01 -13.45
C LEU A 392 -28.43 -24.83 -14.62
N THR A 393 -29.72 -24.70 -14.93
CA THR A 393 -30.39 -25.47 -16.01
C THR A 393 -29.71 -25.24 -17.36
N GLY A 394 -29.33 -23.99 -17.66
CA GLY A 394 -28.65 -23.67 -18.91
C GLY A 394 -27.28 -24.35 -19.04
N PHE A 395 -26.54 -24.43 -17.93
CA PHE A 395 -25.25 -25.11 -17.90
C PHE A 395 -25.39 -26.63 -18.02
N ILE A 396 -26.40 -27.23 -17.36
CA ILE A 396 -26.68 -28.68 -17.48
C ILE A 396 -27.05 -29.05 -18.93
N ASN A 397 -27.87 -28.24 -19.58
CA ASN A 397 -28.23 -28.47 -20.99
C ASN A 397 -26.99 -28.35 -21.91
N PHE A 398 -26.11 -27.39 -21.64
CA PHE A 398 -24.83 -27.25 -22.32
C PHE A 398 -23.94 -28.49 -22.14
N LEU A 399 -23.83 -29.00 -20.91
CA LEU A 399 -23.06 -30.20 -20.60
C LEU A 399 -23.60 -31.44 -21.31
N ASN A 400 -24.91 -31.65 -21.25
CA ASN A 400 -25.56 -32.79 -21.92
C ASN A 400 -25.38 -32.74 -23.44
N LYS A 401 -25.40 -31.54 -24.03
CA LYS A 401 -25.23 -31.35 -25.47
C LYS A 401 -23.79 -31.56 -25.94
N ASN A 402 -22.80 -31.07 -25.19
CA ASN A 402 -21.41 -30.97 -25.66
C ASN A 402 -20.45 -31.99 -25.01
N PHE A 403 -20.84 -32.62 -23.89
CA PHE A 403 -19.98 -33.51 -23.10
C PHE A 403 -20.65 -34.85 -22.72
N ASP A 404 -21.80 -35.16 -23.32
CA ASP A 404 -22.55 -36.41 -23.15
C ASP A 404 -22.82 -36.84 -21.70
N THR A 405 -23.00 -35.87 -20.80
CA THR A 405 -23.15 -36.14 -19.36
C THR A 405 -24.48 -36.81 -18.98
N SER A 406 -25.46 -36.83 -19.89
CA SER A 406 -26.78 -37.47 -19.71
C SER A 406 -27.46 -37.19 -18.36
N ILE A 407 -27.32 -35.96 -17.86
CA ILE A 407 -27.86 -35.51 -16.57
C ILE A 407 -29.35 -35.21 -16.71
N ASP A 408 -30.20 -36.09 -16.19
CA ASP A 408 -31.64 -35.86 -16.10
C ASP A 408 -32.01 -35.03 -14.86
N TYR A 409 -31.76 -33.72 -14.97
CA TYR A 409 -32.10 -32.76 -13.94
C TYR A 409 -33.62 -32.50 -13.82
N LEU A 410 -34.38 -32.65 -14.91
CA LEU A 410 -35.82 -32.40 -14.92
C LEU A 410 -36.58 -33.46 -14.13
N ALA A 411 -36.20 -34.73 -14.24
CA ALA A 411 -36.75 -35.79 -13.39
C ALA A 411 -36.41 -35.57 -11.91
N PHE A 412 -35.20 -35.09 -11.62
CA PHE A 412 -34.79 -34.80 -10.24
C PHE A 412 -35.57 -33.64 -9.61
N LYS A 413 -35.72 -32.51 -10.31
CA LYS A 413 -36.45 -31.32 -9.83
C LYS A 413 -37.91 -31.64 -9.47
N LYS A 414 -38.52 -32.61 -10.16
CA LYS A 414 -39.91 -33.05 -9.92
C LYS A 414 -40.04 -34.09 -8.79
N SER A 415 -38.93 -34.62 -8.25
CA SER A 415 -38.96 -35.65 -7.20
C SER A 415 -39.16 -35.06 -5.79
N LYS A 416 -40.01 -35.70 -4.96
CA LYS A 416 -40.26 -35.33 -3.54
C LYS A 416 -38.97 -35.27 -2.69
N ASN A 417 -37.93 -36.00 -3.11
CA ASN A 417 -36.64 -36.19 -2.42
C ASN A 417 -35.86 -34.90 -2.13
N PHE A 418 -36.01 -33.83 -2.92
CA PHE A 418 -35.22 -32.60 -2.72
C PHE A 418 -35.66 -31.81 -1.48
N ASN A 419 -36.98 -31.68 -1.27
CA ASN A 419 -37.53 -31.02 -0.10
C ASN A 419 -37.29 -31.83 1.18
N GLU A 420 -37.36 -33.15 1.10
CA GLU A 420 -37.06 -34.06 2.22
C GLU A 420 -35.59 -34.01 2.62
N LYS A 421 -34.64 -34.09 1.67
CA LYS A 421 -33.21 -33.96 1.99
C LYS A 421 -32.84 -32.58 2.54
N ARG A 422 -33.52 -31.52 2.09
CA ARG A 422 -33.37 -30.17 2.66
C ARG A 422 -33.83 -30.13 4.12
N LYS A 423 -34.99 -30.73 4.43
CA LYS A 423 -35.45 -30.90 5.82
C LYS A 423 -34.46 -31.71 6.65
N ASN A 424 -33.99 -32.85 6.15
CA ASN A 424 -33.04 -33.72 6.86
C ASN A 424 -31.70 -33.04 7.15
N LYS A 425 -31.24 -32.09 6.32
CA LYS A 425 -30.02 -31.33 6.59
C LYS A 425 -30.23 -30.34 7.75
N VAL A 426 -31.31 -29.56 7.70
CA VAL A 426 -31.67 -28.64 8.78
C VAL A 426 -31.91 -29.41 10.08
N GLU A 427 -32.52 -30.58 10.00
CA GLU A 427 -32.71 -31.50 11.12
C GLU A 427 -31.39 -31.96 11.73
N LYS A 428 -30.42 -32.40 10.90
CA LYS A 428 -29.08 -32.76 11.37
C LYS A 428 -28.35 -31.57 12.01
N GLU A 429 -28.49 -30.38 11.44
CA GLU A 429 -27.93 -29.15 12.01
C GLU A 429 -28.54 -28.88 13.39
N ILE A 430 -29.87 -28.95 13.55
CA ILE A 430 -30.57 -28.81 14.85
C ILE A 430 -30.09 -29.85 15.85
N VAL A 431 -30.04 -31.13 15.46
CA VAL A 431 -29.63 -32.24 16.34
C VAL A 431 -28.22 -32.05 16.88
N GLN A 432 -27.32 -31.41 16.11
CA GLN A 432 -25.96 -31.10 16.59
C GLN A 432 -25.92 -30.07 17.72
N TRP A 433 -26.98 -29.30 17.93
CA TRP A 433 -27.11 -28.29 18.97
C TRP A 433 -27.95 -28.74 20.16
N VAL A 434 -28.71 -29.82 20.04
CA VAL A 434 -29.46 -30.40 21.16
C VAL A 434 -28.48 -30.84 22.25
N ASP A 435 -28.78 -30.48 23.49
CA ASP A 435 -28.00 -30.78 24.71
C ASP A 435 -26.57 -30.22 24.74
N LYS A 436 -26.21 -29.32 23.82
CA LYS A 436 -24.95 -28.56 23.91
C LYS A 436 -25.14 -27.28 24.71
N PRO A 437 -24.22 -26.92 25.63
CA PRO A 437 -24.29 -25.61 26.26
C PRO A 437 -24.11 -24.50 25.21
N LEU A 438 -25.01 -23.51 25.20
CA LEU A 438 -24.89 -22.30 24.38
C LEU A 438 -24.10 -21.26 25.19
N GLU A 439 -22.77 -21.27 25.05
CA GLU A 439 -21.86 -20.52 25.93
C GLU A 439 -21.73 -19.04 25.55
N ASN A 440 -22.01 -18.71 24.29
CA ASN A 440 -21.83 -17.37 23.76
C ASN A 440 -22.99 -16.90 22.86
N LYS A 441 -22.99 -15.61 22.50
CA LYS A 441 -24.02 -14.99 21.64
C LYS A 441 -24.10 -15.63 20.25
N GLU A 442 -22.99 -16.16 19.74
CA GLU A 442 -22.92 -16.77 18.42
C GLU A 442 -23.58 -18.16 18.42
N ASP A 443 -23.44 -18.92 19.50
CA ASP A 443 -24.12 -20.19 19.72
C ASP A 443 -25.65 -20.01 19.76
N VAL A 444 -26.13 -19.02 20.52
CA VAL A 444 -27.56 -18.67 20.58
C VAL A 444 -28.07 -18.24 19.20
N LEU A 445 -27.31 -17.42 18.47
CA LEU A 445 -27.67 -17.03 17.11
C LEU A 445 -27.74 -18.23 16.15
N ASN A 446 -26.81 -19.18 16.27
CA ASN A 446 -26.79 -20.38 15.43
C ASN A 446 -27.97 -21.30 15.77
N TRP A 447 -28.28 -21.50 17.05
CA TRP A 447 -29.49 -22.21 17.47
C TRP A 447 -30.75 -21.57 16.89
N VAL A 448 -30.92 -20.26 17.04
CA VAL A 448 -32.10 -19.54 16.56
C VAL A 448 -32.22 -19.60 15.03
N LYS A 449 -31.13 -19.39 14.29
CA LYS A 449 -31.16 -19.44 12.82
C LYS A 449 -31.55 -20.82 12.30
N ASN A 450 -31.01 -21.88 12.89
CA ASN A 450 -31.37 -23.23 12.53
C ASN A 450 -32.79 -23.58 13.00
N GLY A 451 -33.19 -23.13 14.19
CA GLY A 451 -34.52 -23.28 14.77
C GLY A 451 -35.62 -22.72 13.89
N LEU A 452 -35.47 -21.46 13.45
CA LEU A 452 -36.43 -20.81 12.55
C LEU A 452 -36.59 -21.56 11.23
N ARG A 453 -35.49 -22.11 10.70
CA ARG A 453 -35.52 -22.92 9.47
C ARG A 453 -36.22 -24.26 9.68
N TYR A 454 -36.08 -24.86 10.87
CA TYR A 454 -36.63 -26.18 11.17
C TYR A 454 -38.09 -26.13 11.62
N PHE A 455 -38.37 -25.39 12.70
CA PHE A 455 -39.69 -25.36 13.35
C PHE A 455 -40.69 -24.48 12.60
N HIS A 456 -40.21 -23.41 11.95
CA HIS A 456 -41.07 -22.39 11.34
C HIS A 456 -40.92 -22.29 9.82
N ASN A 457 -40.15 -23.18 9.18
CA ASN A 457 -39.89 -23.19 7.74
C ASN A 457 -39.38 -21.84 7.17
N VAL A 458 -38.79 -20.97 7.99
CA VAL A 458 -38.24 -19.69 7.54
C VAL A 458 -37.10 -19.94 6.54
N SER A 459 -37.04 -19.14 5.47
CA SER A 459 -36.03 -19.33 4.44
C SER A 459 -34.61 -19.08 5.00
N TYR A 460 -33.59 -19.73 4.40
CA TYR A 460 -32.21 -19.54 4.83
C TYR A 460 -31.81 -18.05 4.79
N VAL A 461 -32.18 -17.34 3.73
CA VAL A 461 -31.87 -15.91 3.54
C VAL A 461 -32.53 -15.04 4.61
N GLU A 462 -33.75 -15.37 5.03
CA GLU A 462 -34.44 -14.63 6.09
C GLU A 462 -33.89 -14.94 7.47
N SER A 463 -33.52 -16.20 7.74
CA SER A 463 -32.88 -16.57 9.00
C SER A 463 -31.56 -15.82 9.21
N LEU A 464 -30.79 -15.56 8.14
CA LEU A 464 -29.54 -14.78 8.23
C LEU A 464 -29.75 -13.32 8.63
N LYS A 465 -30.96 -12.77 8.50
CA LYS A 465 -31.27 -11.38 8.90
C LYS A 465 -31.48 -11.23 10.40
N VAL A 466 -31.65 -12.34 11.12
CA VAL A 466 -31.81 -12.34 12.57
C VAL A 466 -30.52 -11.90 13.22
N LYS A 467 -30.65 -10.91 14.10
CA LYS A 467 -29.56 -10.38 14.93
C LYS A 467 -29.84 -10.69 16.39
N PHE A 468 -28.81 -10.64 17.22
CA PHE A 468 -28.93 -11.01 18.63
C PHE A 468 -29.92 -10.11 19.36
N GLU A 469 -30.01 -8.83 18.98
CA GLU A 469 -30.93 -7.86 19.58
C GLU A 469 -32.42 -8.15 19.28
N MET A 470 -32.69 -9.06 18.34
CA MET A 470 -34.04 -9.49 17.98
C MET A 470 -34.52 -10.70 18.79
N ILE A 471 -33.66 -11.24 19.65
CA ILE A 471 -33.90 -12.45 20.44
C ILE A 471 -34.13 -12.03 21.89
N THR A 472 -35.28 -12.42 22.44
CA THR A 472 -35.63 -12.24 23.85
C THR A 472 -35.67 -13.61 24.51
N GLU A 473 -34.95 -13.79 25.62
CA GLU A 473 -35.02 -15.03 26.36
C GLU A 473 -36.31 -15.06 27.20
N ALA A 474 -37.05 -16.16 27.10
CA ALA A 474 -38.22 -16.49 27.90
C ALA A 474 -37.89 -17.71 28.79
N ASP A 475 -38.77 -18.00 29.77
CA ASP A 475 -38.51 -19.05 30.77
C ASP A 475 -38.19 -20.42 30.13
N ASP A 476 -38.92 -20.79 29.07
CA ASP A 476 -38.83 -22.08 28.37
C ASP A 476 -38.19 -22.00 26.96
N GLY A 477 -37.73 -20.83 26.54
CA GLY A 477 -37.37 -20.63 25.15
C GLY A 477 -36.78 -19.26 24.78
N TYR A 478 -36.86 -18.98 23.48
CA TYR A 478 -36.47 -17.71 22.86
C TYR A 478 -37.64 -17.19 22.03
N GLU A 479 -37.99 -15.92 22.23
CA GLU A 479 -38.89 -15.18 21.36
C GLU A 479 -38.08 -14.34 20.37
N ILE A 480 -38.45 -14.39 19.09
CA ILE A 480 -37.74 -13.72 18.00
C ILE A 480 -38.70 -12.85 17.22
N LEU A 481 -38.43 -11.55 17.19
CA LEU A 481 -39.18 -10.60 16.38
C LEU A 481 -38.51 -10.43 15.00
N LEU A 482 -39.10 -11.00 13.96
CA LEU A 482 -38.61 -10.90 12.59
C LEU A 482 -39.74 -10.44 11.66
N GLN A 483 -39.57 -9.27 11.03
CA GLN A 483 -40.55 -8.68 10.09
C GLN A 483 -41.97 -8.55 10.67
N ASN A 484 -42.10 -7.98 11.88
CA ASN A 484 -43.37 -7.85 12.61
C ASN A 484 -44.10 -9.18 12.95
N HIS A 485 -43.42 -10.32 12.80
CA HIS A 485 -43.92 -11.61 13.26
C HIS A 485 -43.07 -12.06 14.45
N SER A 486 -43.74 -12.52 15.51
CA SER A 486 -43.09 -13.14 16.65
C SER A 486 -43.00 -14.64 16.43
N TYR A 487 -41.81 -15.20 16.59
CA TYR A 487 -41.54 -16.63 16.50
C TYR A 487 -41.04 -17.11 17.86
N TRP A 488 -41.53 -18.25 18.33
CA TRP A 488 -41.04 -18.88 19.56
C TRP A 488 -40.20 -20.12 19.23
N LEU A 489 -39.07 -20.29 19.92
CA LEU A 489 -38.20 -21.46 19.82
C LEU A 489 -37.91 -22.02 21.21
N PRO A 490 -37.89 -23.35 21.38
CA PRO A 490 -37.52 -23.95 22.67
C PRO A 490 -36.04 -23.72 22.99
N LYS A 491 -35.69 -23.78 24.29
CA LYS A 491 -34.29 -23.95 24.70
C LYS A 491 -33.76 -25.28 24.14
N ASN A 492 -32.45 -25.34 23.91
CA ASN A 492 -31.82 -26.53 23.32
C ASN A 492 -31.53 -27.64 24.34
N THR A 493 -32.11 -27.55 25.54
CA THR A 493 -32.12 -28.58 26.58
C THR A 493 -33.16 -29.65 26.23
N GLY A 494 -32.80 -30.93 26.33
CA GLY A 494 -33.51 -32.12 25.84
C GLY A 494 -34.98 -32.38 26.23
N ASP A 495 -35.69 -31.40 26.77
CA ASP A 495 -37.15 -31.42 26.95
C ASP A 495 -37.91 -31.02 25.67
N LEU A 496 -37.41 -31.43 24.50
CA LEU A 496 -38.19 -31.43 23.26
C LEU A 496 -39.24 -32.52 23.36
N LYS A 497 -40.35 -32.24 24.05
CA LYS A 497 -41.54 -33.11 24.04
C LYS A 497 -41.98 -33.29 22.58
N ARG A 498 -41.91 -34.55 22.14
CA ARG A 498 -42.31 -35.05 20.82
C ARG A 498 -43.77 -34.73 20.48
#